data_AF-A0A1G8RZC5-F1
#
_entry.id   AF-A0A1G8RZC5-F1
#
_cell.length_a   1.000
_cell.length_b   1.000
_cell.length_c   1.000
_cell.angle_alpha   90.00
_cell.angle_beta   90.00
_cell.angle_gamma   90.00
#
_symmetry.space_group_name_H-M   'P 1'
#
loop_
_entity.id
_entity.type
_entity.pdbx_description
1 polymer ?
#
loop_
_entity_poly.entity_id
_entity_poly.type
_entity_poly.pdbx_seq_one_letter_code
_entity_poly.pdbx_strand_id
1 'polypeptide(L)' 'MNYTQNEKLAQITPETLIIGVDIAKNKHVARAIDDRGFEFGKRINFTNDLEGFETFLR' A
#
# COMPACT_ATOMS: atom_id res chain seq x y z
N MET A 1 5.22 -13.15 18.98
CA MET A 1 3.87 -12.56 19.01
C MET A 1 3.12 -13.09 17.79
N ASN A 2 2.19 -14.02 17.99
CA ASN A 2 1.43 -14.65 16.90
C ASN A 2 0.21 -13.78 16.60
N TYR A 3 0.42 -12.66 15.93
CA TYR A 3 -0.69 -11.85 15.45
C TYR A 3 -1.38 -12.59 14.30
N THR A 4 -2.62 -12.99 14.50
CA THR A 4 -3.42 -13.58 13.42
C THR A 4 -3.80 -12.49 12.41
N GLN A 5 -4.04 -12.88 11.16
CA GLN A 5 -4.42 -11.93 10.10
C GLN A 5 -5.67 -11.14 10.47
N ASN A 6 -6.63 -11.77 11.16
CA ASN A 6 -7.89 -11.16 11.56
C ASN A 6 -7.69 -10.06 12.63
N GLU A 7 -6.77 -10.25 13.57
CA GLU A 7 -6.46 -9.23 14.59
C GLU A 7 -5.80 -7.98 13.98
N LYS A 8 -5.09 -8.11 12.86
CA LYS A 8 -4.55 -6.97 12.11
C LYS A 8 -5.64 -6.22 11.36
N LEU A 9 -6.56 -6.95 10.73
CA LEU A 9 -7.69 -6.35 10.01
C LEU A 9 -8.64 -5.61 10.98
N ALA A 10 -8.83 -6.13 12.19
CA ALA A 10 -9.67 -5.49 13.21
C ALA A 10 -9.12 -4.15 13.74
N GLN A 11 -7.85 -3.81 13.46
CA GLN A 11 -7.25 -2.53 13.83
C GLN A 11 -7.47 -1.44 12.78
N ILE A 12 -8.01 -1.79 11.60
CA ILE A 12 -8.34 -0.82 10.56
C ILE A 12 -9.55 0.00 11.02
N THR A 13 -9.36 1.31 11.11
CA THR A 13 -10.41 2.29 11.42
C THR A 13 -10.72 3.13 10.17
N PRO A 14 -11.83 3.90 10.16
CA PRO A 14 -12.11 4.84 9.08
C PRO A 14 -11.05 5.93 8.86
N GLU A 15 -10.16 6.13 9.84
CA GLU A 15 -9.03 7.07 9.76
C GLU A 15 -7.74 6.39 9.24
N THR A 16 -7.78 5.08 9.00
CA THR A 16 -6.65 4.31 8.50
C THR A 16 -6.52 4.46 7.00
N LEU A 17 -5.37 4.96 6.55
CA LEU A 17 -4.99 4.93 5.14
C LEU A 17 -4.38 3.57 4.80
N ILE A 18 -5.00 2.85 3.86
CA ILE A 18 -4.52 1.55 3.39
C ILE A 18 -3.74 1.75 2.08
N ILE A 19 -2.51 1.25 2.04
CA ILE A 19 -1.68 1.26 0.82
C ILE A 19 -1.53 -0.16 0.29
N GLY A 20 -2.20 -0.45 -0.83
CA GLY A 20 -2.02 -1.69 -1.57
C GLY A 20 -0.88 -1.55 -2.57
N VAL A 21 0.09 -2.47 -2.53
CA VAL A 21 1.23 -2.48 -3.45
C VAL A 21 1.27 -3.80 -4.22
N ASP A 22 1.19 -3.73 -5.54
CA ASP A 22 1.44 -4.85 -6.44
C ASP A 22 2.94 -4.90 -6.78
N ILE A 23 3.57 -6.04 -6.49
CA ILE A 23 5.02 -6.24 -6.60
C ILE A 23 5.32 -7.10 -7.83
N ALA A 24 5.73 -6.45 -8.94
CA ALA A 24 6.20 -7.15 -10.14
C ALA A 24 7.73 -7.07 -10.32
N LYS A 25 8.29 -7.88 -11.24
CA LYS A 25 9.74 -8.03 -11.44
C LYS A 25 10.48 -6.70 -11.70
N ASN A 26 9.89 -5.80 -12.50
CA ASN A 26 10.55 -4.58 -12.94
C ASN A 26 9.87 -3.30 -12.45
N LYS A 27 8.55 -3.34 -12.21
CA LYS A 27 7.74 -2.19 -11.82
C LYS A 27 6.74 -2.62 -10.77
N HIS A 28 6.56 -1.78 -9.77
CA HIS A 28 5.58 -1.91 -8.72
C HIS A 28 4.49 -0.85 -8.90
N VAL A 29 3.29 -1.16 -8.43
CA VAL A 29 2.17 -0.24 -8.47
C VAL A 29 1.57 -0.11 -7.08
N ALA A 30 1.60 1.08 -6.51
CA ALA A 30 0.97 1.39 -5.24
C ALA A 30 -0.33 2.17 -5.44
N ARG A 31 -1.29 1.90 -4.57
CA ARG A 31 -2.60 2.55 -4.54
C ARG A 31 -2.99 2.82 -3.09
N ALA A 32 -3.47 4.03 -2.84
CA ALA A 32 -4.04 4.42 -1.56
C ALA A 32 -5.56 4.24 -1.59
N ILE A 33 -6.11 3.60 -0.56
CA ILE A 33 -7.56 3.42 -0.35
C ILE A 33 -7.93 3.67 1.12
N ASP A 34 -9.21 3.93 1.39
CA ASP A 34 -9.76 3.91 2.76
C ASP A 34 -10.26 2.51 3.15
N ASP A 35 -10.79 2.38 4.37
CA ASP A 35 -11.35 1.11 4.88
C ASP A 35 -12.48 0.55 4.02
N ARG A 36 -13.20 1.43 3.29
CA ARG A 36 -14.30 1.06 2.39
C ARG A 36 -13.84 0.80 0.95
N GLY A 37 -12.56 1.01 0.64
CA GLY A 37 -11.97 0.73 -0.67
C GLY A 37 -12.13 1.85 -1.71
N PHE A 38 -12.49 3.07 -1.33
CA PHE A 38 -12.42 4.24 -2.20
C PHE A 38 -10.97 4.60 -2.48
N GLU A 39 -10.65 4.81 -3.77
CA GLU A 39 -9.29 5.16 -4.18
C GLU A 39 -8.99 6.64 -3.92
N PHE A 40 -7.85 6.89 -3.28
CA PHE A 40 -7.28 8.23 -3.16
C PHE A 40 -6.31 8.50 -4.30
N GLY A 41 -6.69 9.38 -5.22
CA GLY A 41 -5.79 9.92 -6.24
C GLY A 41 -5.37 8.94 -7.33
N LYS A 42 -4.20 9.17 -7.92
CA LYS A 42 -3.63 8.32 -8.98
C LYS A 42 -2.70 7.26 -8.38
N ARG A 43 -2.70 6.08 -9.00
CA ARG A 43 -1.73 5.02 -8.74
C ARG A 43 -0.28 5.52 -8.92
N ILE A 44 0.60 5.13 -8.00
CA ILE A 44 2.03 5.42 -8.05
C ILE A 44 2.72 4.23 -8.70
N ASN A 45 3.52 4.45 -9.73
CA ASN A 45 4.32 3.40 -10.35
C ASN A 45 5.78 3.68 -10.05
N PHE A 46 6.50 2.68 -9.58
CA PHE A 46 7.92 2.79 -9.27
C PHE A 46 8.68 1.55 -9.74
N THR A 47 9.97 1.68 -9.97
CA THR A 47 10.82 0.56 -10.43
C THR A 47 11.30 -0.30 -9.26
N ASN A 48 11.66 -1.54 -9.56
CA ASN A 48 12.18 -2.50 -8.58
C ASN A 48 13.68 -2.29 -8.35
N ASP A 49 14.05 -1.08 -7.96
CA ASP A 49 15.40 -0.67 -7.60
C ASP A 49 15.33 0.42 -6.52
N LEU A 50 16.49 0.79 -5.97
CA LEU A 50 16.57 1.74 -4.86
C LEU A 50 15.98 3.11 -5.22
N GLU A 51 16.24 3.61 -6.43
CA GLU A 51 15.76 4.93 -6.89
C GLU A 51 14.24 4.92 -7.07
N GLY A 52 13.70 3.83 -7.61
CA GLY A 52 12.26 3.60 -7.68
C GLY A 52 11.61 3.62 -6.30
N PHE A 53 12.21 2.90 -5.33
CA PHE A 53 11.68 2.87 -3.97
C PHE A 53 11.77 4.23 -3.26
N GLU A 54 12.87 4.97 -3.43
CA GLU A 54 13.00 6.34 -2.92
C GLU A 54 11.95 7.29 -3.51
N THR A 55 11.59 7.11 -4.79
CA THR A 55 10.51 7.86 -5.44
C THR A 55 9.15 7.56 -4.80
N PHE A 56 8.92 6.32 -4.38
CA PHE A 56 7.68 5.94 -3.69
C PHE A 56 7.55 6.55 -2.27
N LEU A 57 8.68 6.81 -1.60
CA LEU A 57 8.70 7.39 -0.25
C LEU A 57 8.63 8.92 -0.20
N ARG A 58 8.70 9.60 -1.35
CA ARG A 58 8.70 11.07 -1.45
C ARG A 58 7.32 11.68 -1.62
#